data_AF-A0A821SDV4-F1
#
_entry.id   AF-A0A821SDV4-F1
#
_cell.length_a   1.000
_cell.length_b   1.000
_cell.length_c   1.000
_cell.angle_alpha   90.00
_cell.angle_beta   90.00
_cell.angle_gamma   90.00
#
_symmetry.space_group_name_H-M   'P 1'
#
loop_
_entity.id
_entity.type
_entity.pdbx_description
1 polymer ?
#
loop_
_entity_poly.entity_id
_entity_poly.type
_entity_poly.pdbx_seq_one_letter_code
_entity_poly.pdbx_strand_id
1 'polypeptide(L)'
;AFFVIRLRNPIASCPAVNDTDALIQCDLMDTRDAFLNFARDKHYEFSSLRRAKFSTMALLYELHTSTTDKFIYNCNTCRQQCDIRYHCTVCEDFDLCEKCYNIEPKHEHKMERSVPSIVEDCDQNSSNPNGKSIASSQLQRQQSMQRCIEALLHAV
;
A
#
# COMPACT_ATOMS: atom_id res chain seq x y z
N ALA A 1 -3.15 22.97 26.64
CA ALA A 1 -3.62 24.23 26.04
C ALA A 1 -4.44 23.90 24.81
N PHE A 2 -5.56 24.59 24.58
CA PHE A 2 -6.39 24.39 23.40
C PHE A 2 -6.26 25.60 22.48
N PHE A 3 -6.14 25.35 21.18
CA PHE A 3 -6.06 26.38 20.15
C PHE A 3 -7.21 26.14 19.16
N VAL A 4 -7.90 27.23 18.78
CA VAL A 4 -8.94 27.19 17.75
C VAL A 4 -8.46 28.02 16.56
N ILE A 5 -8.24 27.35 15.43
CA ILE A 5 -7.80 28.00 14.19
C ILE A 5 -8.98 28.06 13.22
N ARG A 6 -9.37 29.27 12.83
CA ARG A 6 -10.44 29.48 11.85
C ARG A 6 -9.86 29.68 10.46
N LEU A 7 -9.99 28.66 9.61
CA LEU A 7 -9.45 28.69 8.25
C LEU A 7 -10.39 29.36 7.22
N ARG A 8 -11.71 29.33 7.46
CA ARG A 8 -12.72 29.92 6.56
C ARG A 8 -13.82 30.65 7.31
N ASN A 9 -14.52 31.53 6.60
CA ASN A 9 -15.72 32.21 7.11
C ASN A 9 -16.90 31.21 7.18
N PRO A 10 -17.55 31.01 8.33
CA PRO A 10 -18.68 30.09 8.48
C PRO A 10 -19.92 30.46 7.66
N ILE A 11 -19.99 31.70 7.16
CA ILE A 11 -21.15 32.21 6.40
C ILE A 11 -21.01 31.91 4.89
N ALA A 12 -19.83 31.50 4.43
CA ALA A 12 -19.60 31.20 3.01
C ALA A 12 -20.01 29.76 2.66
N SER A 13 -20.67 29.58 1.51
CA SER A 13 -20.95 28.26 0.94
C SER A 13 -19.65 27.50 0.69
N CYS A 14 -19.57 26.24 1.15
CA CYS A 14 -18.39 25.40 1.02
C CYS A 14 -18.61 24.36 -0.09
N PRO A 15 -17.73 24.29 -1.11
CA PRO A 15 -17.75 23.15 -2.02
C PRO A 15 -17.38 21.87 -1.27
N ALA A 16 -17.79 20.72 -1.82
CA ALA A 16 -17.38 19.42 -1.30
C ALA A 16 -15.84 19.34 -1.27
N VAL A 17 -15.28 18.83 -0.18
CA VAL A 17 -13.84 18.56 -0.09
C VAL A 17 -13.53 17.44 -1.07
N ASN A 18 -12.67 17.73 -2.04
CA ASN A 18 -12.17 16.74 -2.99
C ASN A 18 -10.66 16.59 -2.76
N ASP A 19 -10.29 15.49 -2.10
CA ASP A 19 -8.89 15.11 -1.94
C ASP A 19 -8.45 14.36 -3.20
N THR A 20 -7.47 14.91 -3.91
CA THR A 20 -6.95 14.33 -5.16
C THR A 20 -5.86 13.30 -4.92
N ASP A 21 -5.34 13.22 -3.70
CA ASP A 21 -4.20 12.38 -3.38
C ASP A 21 -4.65 10.93 -3.19
N ALA A 22 -3.84 10.00 -3.69
CA ALA A 22 -4.08 8.58 -3.49
C ALA A 22 -3.83 8.19 -2.02
N LEU A 23 -4.56 7.18 -1.55
CA LEU A 23 -4.26 6.60 -0.24
C LEU A 23 -2.89 5.94 -0.26
N ILE A 24 -2.02 6.39 0.63
CA ILE A 24 -0.70 5.79 0.86
C ILE A 24 -0.83 4.82 2.04
N GLN A 25 -0.70 3.52 1.78
CA GLN A 25 -0.66 2.50 2.82
C GLN A 25 0.80 2.28 3.28
N CYS A 26 1.09 2.57 4.54
CA CYS A 26 2.41 2.41 5.13
C CYS A 26 2.28 2.12 6.63
N ASP A 27 2.38 0.84 7.02
CA ASP A 27 2.22 0.42 8.43
C ASP A 27 3.25 1.08 9.35
N LEU A 28 4.45 1.35 8.84
CA LEU A 28 5.50 2.06 9.57
C LEU A 28 5.11 3.51 9.93
N MET A 29 4.31 4.16 9.09
CA MET A 29 3.90 5.57 9.22
C MET A 29 2.43 5.76 9.60
N ASP A 30 1.70 4.67 9.88
CA ASP A 30 0.28 4.72 10.23
C ASP A 30 0.06 5.37 11.61
N THR A 31 0.96 5.10 12.56
CA THR A 31 0.89 5.70 13.89
C THR A 31 2.26 6.17 14.37
N ARG A 32 2.25 7.17 15.26
CA ARG A 32 3.46 7.63 15.95
C ARG A 32 4.16 6.48 16.69
N ASP A 33 3.39 5.59 17.32
CA ASP A 33 3.94 4.51 18.13
C ASP A 33 4.61 3.45 17.27
N ALA A 34 4.08 3.14 16.09
CA ALA A 34 4.73 2.26 15.12
C ALA A 34 6.12 2.76 14.75
N PHE A 35 6.23 4.04 14.35
CA PHE A 35 7.52 4.66 14.05
C PHE A 35 8.47 4.67 15.25
N LEU A 36 8.01 5.04 16.45
CA LEU A 36 8.86 5.11 17.64
C LEU A 36 9.35 3.74 18.09
N ASN A 37 8.52 2.70 18.00
CA ASN A 37 8.92 1.33 18.30
C ASN A 37 9.97 0.85 17.30
N PHE A 38 9.72 1.04 16.00
CA PHE A 38 10.69 0.72 14.94
C PHE A 38 12.04 1.42 15.15
N ALA A 39 12.02 2.73 15.41
CA ALA A 39 13.24 3.50 15.65
C ALA A 39 13.98 3.05 16.92
N ARG A 40 13.24 2.68 17.98
CA ARG A 40 13.83 2.14 19.21
C ARG A 40 14.53 0.81 18.97
N ASP A 41 13.86 -0.10 18.27
CA ASP A 41 14.35 -1.46 17.99
C ASP A 41 15.58 -1.44 17.08
N LYS A 42 15.62 -0.50 16.12
CA LYS A 42 16.75 -0.32 15.19
C LYS A 42 17.81 0.67 15.70
N HIS A 43 17.65 1.21 16.90
CA HIS A 43 18.52 2.23 17.50
C HIS A 43 18.70 3.49 16.63
N TYR A 44 17.63 3.91 15.96
CA TYR A 44 17.61 5.16 15.19
C TYR A 44 17.39 6.34 16.12
N GLU A 45 18.45 7.14 16.26
CA GLU A 45 18.45 8.30 17.12
C GLU A 45 18.45 9.61 16.33
N PHE A 46 17.80 10.61 16.92
CA PHE A 46 17.74 11.99 16.42
C PHE A 46 18.39 12.99 17.40
N SER A 47 19.36 12.50 18.17
CA SER A 47 20.04 13.23 19.26
C SER A 47 21.20 14.13 18.79
N SER A 48 21.67 13.98 17.55
CA SER A 48 22.71 14.82 16.94
C SER A 48 22.54 14.85 15.43
N LEU A 49 23.12 15.84 14.75
CA LEU A 49 23.05 15.94 13.29
C LEU A 49 23.56 14.67 12.59
N ARG A 50 24.67 14.09 13.07
CA ARG A 50 25.24 12.88 12.49
C ARG A 50 24.28 11.70 12.62
N ARG A 51 23.70 11.50 13.82
CA ARG A 51 22.75 10.41 14.09
C ARG A 51 21.44 10.62 13.32
N ALA A 52 20.90 11.83 13.31
CA ALA A 52 19.70 12.17 12.56
C ALA A 52 19.89 11.91 11.05
N LYS A 53 21.02 12.29 10.45
CA LYS A 53 21.31 12.00 9.03
C LYS A 53 21.30 10.50 8.75
N PHE A 54 21.95 9.71 9.60
CA PHE A 54 21.98 8.26 9.47
C PHE A 54 20.57 7.67 9.59
N SER A 55 19.85 8.02 10.66
CA SER A 55 18.49 7.55 10.93
C SER A 55 17.52 7.93 9.81
N THR A 56 17.60 9.15 9.27
CA THR A 56 16.78 9.58 8.13
C THR A 56 17.11 8.80 6.87
N MET A 57 18.40 8.61 6.54
CA MET A 57 18.80 7.81 5.37
C MET A 57 18.30 6.37 5.48
N ALA A 58 18.44 5.74 6.64
CA ALA A 58 17.98 4.38 6.87
C ALA A 58 16.44 4.28 6.83
N LEU A 59 15.74 5.26 7.40
CA LEU A 59 14.28 5.34 7.33
C LEU A 59 13.78 5.49 5.88
N LEU A 60 14.43 6.34 5.07
CA LEU A 60 14.10 6.51 3.66
C LEU A 60 14.28 5.19 2.90
N TYR A 61 15.38 4.49 3.16
CA TYR A 61 15.61 3.17 2.58
C TYR A 61 14.48 2.20 2.94
N GLU A 62 14.13 2.10 4.23
CA GLU A 62 13.07 1.19 4.71
C GLU A 62 11.69 1.57 4.14
N LEU A 63 11.38 2.86 3.99
CA LEU A 63 10.16 3.33 3.34
C LEU A 63 10.12 2.95 1.86
N HIS A 64 11.24 3.09 1.16
CA HIS A 64 11.32 2.69 -0.24
C HIS A 64 11.27 1.18 -0.39
N THR A 65 11.98 0.41 0.42
CA THR A 65 12.00 -1.05 0.29
C THR A 65 10.70 -1.69 0.73
N SER A 66 10.11 -1.27 1.84
CA SER A 66 8.81 -1.79 2.32
C SER A 66 7.65 -1.48 1.37
N THR A 67 7.67 -0.33 0.68
CA THR A 67 6.69 -0.03 -0.38
C THR A 67 7.00 -0.78 -1.68
N THR A 68 8.27 -1.17 -1.89
CA THR A 68 8.71 -1.95 -3.04
C THR A 68 8.89 -3.44 -2.76
N ASP A 69 8.46 -3.95 -1.59
CA ASP A 69 8.53 -5.37 -1.19
C ASP A 69 7.51 -6.17 -2.04
N LYS A 70 7.78 -6.13 -3.34
CA LYS A 70 7.29 -7.01 -4.38
C LYS A 70 8.07 -8.28 -4.13
N PHE A 71 7.37 -9.24 -3.56
CA PHE A 71 7.71 -10.65 -3.64
C PHE A 71 8.52 -10.92 -4.91
N ILE A 72 9.78 -11.31 -4.71
CA ILE A 72 10.66 -11.68 -5.82
C ILE A 72 10.16 -13.02 -6.33
N TYR A 73 9.45 -13.00 -7.46
CA TYR A 73 8.93 -14.21 -8.08
C TYR A 73 9.97 -14.81 -9.01
N ASN A 74 10.21 -16.11 -8.86
CA ASN A 74 11.12 -16.87 -9.71
C ASN A 74 10.31 -17.73 -10.68
N CYS A 75 10.68 -17.71 -11.95
CA CYS A 75 10.06 -18.54 -12.96
C CYS A 75 10.27 -20.03 -12.64
N ASN A 76 9.20 -20.82 -12.58
CA ASN A 76 9.26 -22.25 -12.28
C ASN A 76 10.02 -23.05 -13.36
N THR A 77 10.14 -22.52 -14.59
CA THR A 77 10.87 -23.15 -15.70
C THR A 77 12.36 -22.82 -15.71
N CYS A 78 12.73 -21.54 -15.79
CA CYS A 78 14.13 -21.13 -15.94
C CYS A 78 14.83 -20.74 -14.63
N ARG A 79 14.08 -20.68 -13.52
CA ARG A 79 14.54 -20.28 -12.17
C ARG A 79 15.10 -18.85 -12.08
N GLN A 80 14.91 -18.04 -13.12
CA GLN A 80 15.27 -16.62 -13.12
C GLN A 80 14.14 -15.78 -12.52
N GLN A 81 14.50 -14.63 -11.96
CA GLN A 81 13.54 -13.63 -11.49
C GLN A 81 12.64 -13.15 -12.64
N CYS A 82 11.34 -13.00 -12.34
CA CYS A 82 10.35 -12.53 -13.29
C CYS A 82 10.27 -10.99 -13.26
N ASP A 83 10.76 -10.32 -14.31
CA ASP A 83 10.51 -8.88 -14.54
C ASP A 83 9.04 -8.62 -14.91
N ILE A 84 8.42 -9.57 -15.61
CA ILE A 84 6.99 -9.63 -15.90
C ILE A 84 6.56 -11.03 -15.49
N ARG A 85 5.65 -11.12 -14.52
CA ARG A 85 5.18 -12.36 -13.92
C ARG A 85 3.88 -12.80 -14.56
N TYR A 86 3.86 -14.00 -15.12
CA TYR A 86 2.66 -14.72 -15.51
C TYR A 86 2.34 -15.74 -14.42
N HIS A 87 1.26 -15.54 -13.67
CA HIS A 87 0.86 -16.41 -12.56
C HIS A 87 -0.29 -17.33 -12.98
N CYS A 88 -0.18 -18.63 -12.71
CA CYS A 88 -1.29 -19.56 -12.90
C CYS A 88 -2.18 -19.58 -11.65
N THR A 89 -3.46 -19.24 -11.80
CA THR A 89 -4.43 -19.26 -10.70
C THR A 89 -4.97 -20.65 -10.38
N VAL A 90 -4.61 -21.67 -11.16
CA VAL A 90 -5.06 -23.07 -11.01
C VAL A 90 -3.99 -23.94 -10.36
N CYS A 91 -2.73 -23.78 -10.76
CA CYS A 91 -1.60 -24.51 -10.19
C CYS A 91 -1.10 -23.81 -8.92
N GLU A 92 -0.68 -24.59 -7.93
CA GLU A 92 -0.08 -24.05 -6.71
C GLU A 92 1.28 -23.42 -7.01
N ASP A 93 1.42 -22.13 -6.71
CA ASP A 93 2.66 -21.35 -6.80
C ASP A 93 3.43 -21.52 -8.12
N PHE A 94 2.71 -21.46 -9.23
CA PHE A 94 3.28 -21.63 -10.57
C PHE A 94 3.34 -20.30 -11.33
N ASP A 95 4.56 -19.80 -11.48
CA ASP A 95 4.90 -18.55 -12.14
C ASP A 95 5.83 -18.77 -13.33
N LEU A 96 5.58 -18.05 -14.42
CA LEU A 96 6.48 -17.99 -15.57
C LEU A 96 6.92 -16.55 -15.82
N CYS A 97 8.19 -16.38 -16.21
CA CYS A 97 8.62 -15.13 -16.80
C CYS A 97 8.07 -15.01 -18.23
N GLU A 98 7.99 -13.80 -18.77
CA GLU A 98 7.49 -13.55 -20.12
C GLU A 98 8.16 -14.41 -21.21
N LYS A 99 9.47 -14.66 -21.07
CA LYS A 99 10.23 -15.52 -22.00
C LYS A 99 9.70 -16.96 -21.96
N CYS A 100 9.50 -17.53 -20.77
CA CYS A 100 9.02 -18.90 -20.62
C CYS A 100 7.53 -19.05 -20.94
N TYR A 101 6.73 -18.01 -20.73
CA TYR A 101 5.31 -18.00 -21.12
C TYR A 101 5.13 -18.07 -22.65
N ASN A 102 6.02 -17.44 -23.42
CA ASN A 102 5.95 -17.38 -24.87
C ASN A 102 6.60 -18.57 -25.60
N ILE A 103 7.23 -19.50 -24.87
CA ILE A 103 7.87 -20.70 -25.43
C ILE A 103 6.84 -21.84 -25.47
N GLU A 104 6.81 -22.57 -26.58
CA GLU A 104 6.03 -23.82 -26.70
C GLU A 104 6.82 -25.01 -26.12
N PRO A 105 6.17 -25.96 -25.42
CA PRO A 105 4.74 -26.02 -25.15
C PRO A 105 4.32 -25.01 -24.08
N LYS A 106 3.20 -24.32 -24.34
CA LYS A 106 2.61 -23.41 -23.36
C LYS A 106 2.08 -24.17 -22.15
N HIS A 107 2.10 -23.50 -21.01
CA HIS A 107 1.40 -23.98 -19.83
C HIS A 107 -0.11 -24.16 -20.13
N GLU A 108 -0.69 -25.27 -19.70
CA GLU A 108 -2.05 -25.69 -20.10
C GLU A 108 -3.15 -24.75 -19.58
N HIS A 109 -2.90 -24.02 -18.50
CA HIS A 109 -3.84 -23.07 -17.92
C HIS A 109 -3.60 -21.63 -18.38
N LYS A 110 -4.69 -20.85 -18.41
CA LYS A 110 -4.63 -19.40 -18.61
C LYS A 110 -3.91 -18.74 -17.43
N MET A 111 -2.93 -17.89 -17.73
CA MET A 111 -2.13 -17.19 -16.72
C MET A 111 -2.46 -15.69 -16.68
N GLU A 112 -2.33 -15.08 -15.50
CA GLU A 112 -2.53 -13.65 -15.27
C GLU A 112 -1.19 -12.91 -15.32
N ARG A 113 -1.12 -11.86 -16.15
CA ARG A 113 0.07 -11.01 -16.27
C ARG A 113 0.06 -9.96 -15.17
N SER A 114 1.15 -9.90 -14.40
CA SER A 114 1.43 -8.85 -13.43
C SER A 114 2.83 -8.30 -13.67
N VAL A 115 2.98 -6.98 -13.60
CA VAL A 115 4.29 -6.34 -13.61
C VAL A 115 4.62 -6.05 -12.15
N PRO A 116 5.64 -6.67 -11.55
CA PRO A 116 6.20 -6.19 -10.31
C PRO A 116 6.59 -4.73 -10.58
N SER A 117 5.99 -3.77 -9.87
CA SER A 117 6.12 -2.32 -10.15
C SER A 117 7.54 -1.75 -9.96
N ILE A 118 8.60 -2.55 -10.06
CA ILE A 118 10.00 -2.10 -10.07
C ILE A 118 10.35 -1.34 -11.37
N VAL A 119 9.45 -1.35 -12.35
CA VAL A 119 9.57 -0.57 -13.59
C VAL A 119 8.33 0.30 -13.77
N GLU A 120 8.38 1.52 -13.26
CA GLU A 120 7.64 2.61 -13.90
C GLU A 120 8.53 3.17 -15.00
N ASP A 121 8.25 2.75 -16.23
CA ASP A 121 8.25 3.70 -17.34
C ASP A 121 7.23 3.30 -18.41
N CYS A 122 6.50 4.32 -18.86
CA CYS A 122 5.57 4.46 -19.98
C CYS A 122 4.26 3.63 -20.08
N ASP A 123 3.15 4.35 -19.84
CA ASP A 123 1.88 4.36 -20.59
C ASP A 123 1.46 3.09 -21.34
N GLN A 124 0.41 2.41 -20.87
CA GLN A 124 -0.75 2.06 -21.71
C GLN A 124 -2.04 1.98 -20.88
N ASN A 125 -2.90 2.97 -21.13
CA ASN A 125 -4.32 2.97 -20.81
C ASN A 125 -5.02 1.79 -21.52
N SER A 126 -5.49 0.79 -20.78
CA SER A 126 -6.50 -0.14 -21.26
C SER A 126 -7.65 -0.20 -20.26
N SER A 127 -8.71 0.52 -20.63
CA SER A 127 -10.00 0.59 -19.98
C SER A 127 -10.64 -0.79 -19.81
N ASN A 128 -11.08 -1.13 -18.59
CA ASN A 128 -12.47 -1.58 -18.40
C ASN A 128 -12.93 -1.58 -16.92
N PRO A 129 -14.20 -1.22 -16.65
CA PRO A 129 -14.74 -1.02 -15.31
C PRO A 129 -15.44 -2.28 -14.79
N ASN A 130 -15.32 -2.58 -13.50
CA ASN A 130 -16.33 -3.34 -12.76
C ASN A 130 -16.22 -3.09 -11.25
N GLY A 131 -16.87 -2.01 -10.79
CA GLY A 131 -17.02 -1.69 -9.38
C GLY A 131 -18.21 -2.43 -8.77
N LYS A 132 -17.95 -3.37 -7.84
CA LYS A 132 -18.99 -3.96 -6.96
C LYS A 132 -18.54 -4.31 -5.54
N SER A 133 -17.37 -3.89 -5.05
CA SER A 133 -16.87 -4.30 -3.72
C SER A 133 -16.82 -3.21 -2.64
N ILE A 134 -17.07 -1.93 -2.95
CA ILE A 134 -16.86 -0.82 -2.00
C ILE A 134 -18.04 -0.59 -1.03
N ALA A 135 -19.27 -1.00 -1.40
CA ALA A 135 -20.46 -0.69 -0.60
C ALA A 135 -20.54 -1.46 0.73
N SER A 136 -19.95 -2.66 0.82
CA SER A 136 -20.04 -3.51 2.02
C SER A 136 -19.09 -3.05 3.13
N SER A 137 -17.90 -2.55 2.81
CA SER A 137 -16.91 -2.12 3.80
C SER A 137 -17.32 -0.82 4.51
N GLN A 138 -17.99 0.09 3.80
CA GLN A 138 -18.50 1.34 4.38
C GLN A 138 -19.61 1.10 5.41
N LEU A 139 -20.50 0.14 5.16
CA LEU A 139 -21.59 -0.18 6.09
C LEU A 139 -21.06 -0.77 7.39
N GLN A 140 -20.03 -1.61 7.30
CA GLN A 140 -19.40 -2.26 8.45
C GLN A 140 -18.64 -1.25 9.33
N ARG A 141 -18.03 -0.23 8.71
CA ARG A 141 -17.35 0.87 9.40
C ARG A 141 -18.33 1.85 10.07
N GLN A 142 -19.53 2.05 9.52
CA GLN A 142 -20.59 2.82 10.17
C GLN A 142 -21.15 2.08 11.41
N GLN A 143 -21.38 0.77 11.30
CA GLN A 143 -21.90 -0.03 12.42
C GLN A 143 -20.92 -0.17 13.60
N SER A 144 -19.61 -0.15 13.35
CA SER A 144 -18.61 -0.16 14.43
C SER A 144 -18.54 1.18 15.15
N MET A 145 -18.57 2.30 14.42
CA MET A 145 -18.63 3.64 15.02
C MET A 145 -19.88 3.82 15.90
N GLN A 146 -21.03 3.35 15.44
CA GLN A 146 -22.28 3.51 16.18
C GLN A 146 -22.26 2.74 17.51
N ARG A 147 -21.68 1.54 17.54
CA ARG A 147 -21.47 0.76 18.77
C ARG A 147 -20.52 1.43 19.76
N CYS A 148 -19.48 2.11 19.27
CA CYS A 148 -18.57 2.86 20.14
C CYS A 148 -19.26 4.07 20.79
N ILE A 149 -20.11 4.78 20.05
CA ILE A 149 -20.86 5.94 20.58
C ILE A 149 -21.83 5.49 21.67
N GLU A 150 -22.55 4.39 21.44
CA GLU A 150 -23.53 3.85 22.39
C GLU A 150 -22.84 3.38 23.69
N ALA A 151 -21.68 2.73 23.59
CA ALA A 151 -20.89 2.33 24.76
C ALA A 151 -20.42 3.54 25.60
N LEU A 152 -20.11 4.68 24.97
CA LEU A 152 -19.69 5.90 25.66
C LEU A 152 -20.87 6.60 26.37
N LEU A 153 -22.09 6.47 25.84
CA LEU A 153 -23.28 7.07 26.44
C LEU A 153 -23.75 6.32 27.71
N HIS A 154 -23.40 5.05 27.85
CA HIS A 154 -23.72 4.22 29.03
C HIS A 154 -22.60 4.17 30.08
N ALA A 155 -21.45 4.79 29.82
CA ALA A 155 -20.29 4.83 30.72
C ALA A 155 -20.26 6.05 31.67
N VAL A 156 -21.35 6.83 31.71
CA VAL A 156 -21.61 7.94 32.65
C VAL A 156 -22.77 7.56 33.55
#